data_AF-A0AAP6MNB7-F1
#
_entry.id   AF-A0AAP6MNB7-F1
#
_cell.length_a   1.000
_cell.length_b   1.000
_cell.length_c   1.000
_cell.angle_alpha   90.00
_cell.angle_beta   90.00
_cell.angle_gamma   90.00
#
_symmetry.space_group_name_H-M   'P 1'
#
loop_
_entity.id
_entity.type
_entity.pdbx_description
1 polymer ?
#
loop_
_entity_poly.entity_id
_entity_poly.type
_entity_poly.pdbx_seq_one_letter_code
_entity_poly.pdbx_strand_id
1 'polypeptide(L)' 'MNSMASDIRQELHTLAERLPEDASWADVMELLRYREAVAEGLAAADRGEYASEDAVRRVFAKYGLRS' A
#
# COMPACT_ATOMS: atom_id res chain seq x y z
N MET A 1 22.08 -16.75 0.38
CA MET A 1 21.27 -16.03 -0.64
C MET A 1 20.37 -15.05 0.10
N ASN A 2 20.81 -13.80 0.32
CA ASN A 2 20.03 -12.74 0.98
C ASN A 2 19.76 -11.63 -0.04
N SER A 3 18.98 -11.93 -1.08
CA SER A 3 18.72 -10.98 -2.19
C SER A 3 17.30 -10.39 -2.20
N MET A 4 16.48 -10.68 -1.18
CA MET A 4 15.11 -10.14 -1.07
C MET A 4 14.99 -8.92 -0.14
N ALA A 5 15.99 -8.69 0.72
CA ALA A 5 16.10 -7.43 1.44
C ALA A 5 16.93 -6.49 0.57
N SER A 6 16.28 -5.76 -0.34
CA SER A 6 16.76 -4.38 -0.47
C SER A 6 16.67 -3.83 0.96
N ASP A 7 17.80 -3.43 1.55
CA ASP A 7 17.86 -3.07 2.97
C ASP A 7 16.73 -2.07 3.22
N ILE A 8 15.87 -2.32 4.21
CA ILE A 8 14.73 -1.44 4.55
C ILE A 8 15.19 0.03 4.65
N ARG A 9 16.45 0.24 5.02
CA ARG A 9 17.15 1.52 4.99
C ARG A 9 17.22 2.18 3.61
N GLN A 10 17.55 1.43 2.57
CA GLN A 10 17.63 1.90 1.18
C GLN A 10 16.24 2.25 0.64
N GLU A 11 15.21 1.46 0.96
CA GLU A 11 13.84 1.79 0.58
C GLU A 11 13.35 3.07 1.27
N LEU A 12 13.60 3.19 2.58
CA LEU A 12 13.27 4.40 3.34
C LEU A 12 14.00 5.63 2.80
N HIS A 13 15.28 5.49 2.44
CA HIS A 13 16.03 6.57 1.81
C HIS A 13 15.41 7.00 0.48
N THR A 14 15.08 6.03 -0.39
CA THR A 14 14.41 6.29 -1.68
C THR A 14 13.05 6.95 -1.50
N LEU A 15 12.29 6.56 -0.46
CA LEU A 15 11.01 7.20 -0.14
C LEU A 15 11.21 8.64 0.29
N ALA A 16 12.19 8.90 1.17
CA ALA A 16 12.50 10.25 1.63
C ALA A 16 12.90 11.17 0.47
N GLU A 17 13.68 10.69 -0.50
CA GLU A 17 14.07 11.46 -1.70
C GLU A 17 12.90 11.85 -2.62
N ARG A 18 11.76 11.15 -2.52
CA ARG A 18 10.58 11.37 -3.36
C ARG A 18 9.48 12.15 -2.67
N LEU A 19 9.65 12.50 -1.40
CA LEU A 19 8.66 13.30 -0.68
C LEU A 19 8.61 14.71 -1.29
N PRO A 20 7.40 15.28 -1.43
CA PRO A 20 7.24 16.71 -1.69
C PRO A 20 7.97 17.57 -0.66
N GLU A 21 8.44 18.75 -1.05
CA GLU A 21 9.15 19.67 -0.15
C GLU A 21 8.27 20.13 1.04
N ASP A 22 6.95 20.15 0.85
CA ASP A 22 5.95 20.54 1.83
C ASP A 22 5.29 19.34 2.54
N ALA A 23 5.82 18.12 2.34
CA ALA A 23 5.27 16.92 2.96
C ALA A 23 5.28 17.01 4.49
N SER A 24 4.15 16.68 5.09
CA SER A 24 3.99 16.59 6.54
C SER A 24 4.28 15.19 7.06
N TRP A 25 4.43 15.06 8.38
CA TRP A 25 4.49 13.74 9.02
C TRP A 25 3.23 12.90 8.79
N ALA A 26 2.07 13.54 8.58
CA ALA A 26 0.84 12.81 8.27
C ALA A 26 0.93 12.11 6.90
N ASP A 27 1.49 12.79 5.90
CA ASP A 27 1.67 12.25 4.55
C ASP A 27 2.65 11.07 4.55
N VAL A 28 3.73 11.17 5.33
CA VAL A 28 4.69 10.07 5.51
C VAL A 28 4.01 8.85 6.14
N MET A 29 3.21 9.06 7.19
CA MET A 29 2.50 7.96 7.86
C MET A 29 1.45 7.33 6.96
N GLU A 30 0.75 8.11 6.13
CA GLU A 30 -0.19 7.61 5.13
C GLU A 30 0.52 6.75 4.08
N LEU A 31 1.65 7.22 3.56
CA LEU A 31 2.46 6.48 2.59
C LEU A 31 2.92 5.13 3.12
N LEU A 32 3.36 5.07 4.38
CA LEU A 32 3.78 3.81 5.02
C LEU A 32 2.60 2.85 5.18
N ARG A 33 1.44 3.32 5.65
CA ARG A 33 0.22 2.50 5.76
C ARG A 33 -0.25 1.98 4.41
N TYR A 34 -0.17 2.81 3.37
CA TYR A 34 -0.50 2.40 2.01
C TYR A 34 0.40 1.25 1.54
N ARG A 35 1.73 1.35 1.77
CA ARG A 35 2.66 0.28 1.40
C ARG A 35 2.38 -1.03 2.15
N GLU A 36 2.07 -0.95 3.44
CA GLU A 36 1.69 -2.11 4.24
C GLU A 36 0.43 -2.79 3.69
N ALA A 37 -0.61 -1.99 3.40
CA ALA A 37 -1.86 -2.50 2.82
C ALA A 37 -1.65 -3.15 1.43
N VAL A 38 -0.78 -2.58 0.59
CA VAL A 38 -0.40 -3.19 -0.70
C VAL A 38 0.33 -4.51 -0.49
N ALA A 39 1.28 -4.58 0.44
CA ALA A 39 2.01 -5.80 0.73
C ALA A 39 1.10 -6.92 1.25
N GLU A 40 0.16 -6.57 2.14
CA GLU A 40 -0.86 -7.49 2.63
C GLU A 40 -1.76 -7.99 1.49
N GLY A 41 -2.21 -7.09 0.60
CA GLY A 41 -3.04 -7.43 -0.56
C GLY A 41 -2.33 -8.36 -1.55
N LEU A 42 -1.04 -8.11 -1.83
CA LEU A 42 -0.22 -9.00 -2.65
C LEU A 42 -0.08 -10.39 -2.01
N ALA A 43 0.22 -10.44 -0.71
CA ALA A 43 0.33 -11.70 0.00
C ALA A 43 -1.01 -12.49 0.03
N ALA A 44 -2.14 -11.80 0.11
CA ALA A 44 -3.47 -12.42 0.02
C ALA A 44 -3.74 -12.98 -1.39
N ALA A 45 -3.42 -12.21 -2.44
CA ALA A 45 -3.56 -12.64 -3.83
C ALA A 45 -2.70 -13.88 -4.13
N ASP A 46 -1.46 -13.94 -3.63
CA ASP A 46 -0.57 -15.10 -3.75
C ASP A 46 -1.16 -16.36 -3.10
N ARG A 47 -2.00 -16.21 -2.07
CA ARG A 47 -2.76 -17.31 -1.45
C ARG A 47 -4.09 -17.62 -2.15
N GLY A 48 -4.43 -16.88 -3.21
CA GLY A 48 -5.73 -16.99 -3.90
C GLY A 48 -6.89 -16.38 -3.12
N GLU A 49 -6.61 -15.56 -2.11
CA GLU A 49 -7.62 -14.88 -1.29
C GLU A 49 -8.00 -13.56 -1.97
N TYR A 50 -9.07 -13.60 -2.75
CA TYR A 50 -9.65 -12.42 -3.40
C TYR A 50 -10.95 -12.00 -2.73
N ALA A 51 -11.22 -10.69 -2.74
CA ALA A 51 -12.54 -10.19 -2.40
C ALA A 51 -13.58 -10.69 -3.43
N SER A 52 -14.76 -11.08 -2.96
CA SER A 52 -15.87 -11.38 -3.86
C SER A 52 -16.35 -10.11 -4.57
N GLU A 53 -16.97 -10.27 -5.73
CA GLU A 53 -17.52 -9.15 -6.50
C GLU A 53 -18.49 -8.29 -5.66
N ASP A 54 -19.35 -8.92 -4.85
CA ASP A 54 -20.25 -8.22 -3.95
C ASP A 54 -19.50 -7.43 -2.86
N ALA A 55 -18.39 -7.95 -2.35
CA ALA A 55 -17.56 -7.24 -1.38
C ALA A 55 -16.92 -6.00 -2.02
N VAL A 56 -16.41 -6.14 -3.25
CA VAL A 56 -15.86 -5.01 -4.02
C VAL A 56 -16.95 -3.94 -4.26
N ARG A 57 -18.12 -4.32 -4.75
CA ARG A 57 -19.26 -3.41 -4.99
C ARG A 57 -19.65 -2.64 -3.72
N ARG A 58 -19.72 -3.32 -2.56
CA ARG A 58 -20.03 -2.67 -1.27
C ARG A 58 -18.99 -1.63 -0.86
N VAL A 59 -17.70 -1.93 -1.03
CA VAL A 59 -16.63 -0.98 -0.71
C VAL A 59 -16.73 0.24 -1.61
N PHE A 60 -16.90 0.06 -2.92
CA PHE A 60 -16.97 1.18 -3.87
C PHE A 60 -18.19 2.07 -3.62
N ALA A 61 -19.35 1.46 -3.32
CA ALA A 61 -20.56 2.18 -2.95
C ALA A 61 -20.36 3.08 -1.70
N LYS A 62 -19.56 2.65 -0.71
CA LYS A 62 -19.23 3.46 0.48
C LYS A 62 -18.57 4.79 0.12
N TYR A 63 -17.80 4.83 -0.97
CA TYR A 63 -17.11 6.02 -1.46
C TYR A 63 -17.89 6.77 -2.56
N GLY A 64 -19.16 6.42 -2.79
CA GLY A 64 -20.00 7.05 -3.80
C GLY A 64 -19.62 6.70 -5.25
N LEU A 65 -18.71 5.75 -5.45
CA LEU A 65 -18.31 5.26 -6.76
C LEU A 65 -19.32 4.19 -7.21
N ARG A 66 -20.08 4.46 -8.27
CA ARG A 66 -20.98 3.48 -8.88
C ARG A 66 -20.22 2.72 -9.96
N SER A 67 -20.03 1.41 -9.75
CA SER A 67 -19.59 0.44 -10.76
C SER A 67 -20.78 -0.15 -11.51
#